data_AF-A0A5A8F7T2-F1
#
_entry.id   AF-A0A5A8F7T2-F1
#
_cell.length_a   1.000
_cell.length_b   1.000
_cell.length_c   1.000
_cell.angle_alpha   90.00
_cell.angle_beta   90.00
_cell.angle_gamma   90.00
#
_symmetry.space_group_name_H-M   'P 1'
#
loop_
_entity.id
_entity.type
_entity.pdbx_description
1 polymer ?
#
loop_
_entity_poly.entity_id
_entity_poly.type
_entity_poly.pdbx_seq_one_letter_code
_entity_poly.pdbx_strand_id
1 'polypeptide(L)'
;MCAGLLFRESLNKTEFNVFFPRPYAKIHFINETGEKDIALWGLRNEKEKEELKVDLPITGWAKIESIKKGYWNKFNPQKVYIPAIKFMEKDSQKKSHWFELKDNEFILALLVKQNNIKVCYIITKPAPEKYKFIHDRWVLITSKTAFLKEL
;
A
#
# COMPACT_ATOMS: atom_id res chain seq x y z
N MET A 1 1.10 11.22 -4.82
CA MET A 1 0.71 10.16 -3.86
C MET A 1 1.29 8.87 -4.39
N CYS A 2 1.80 8.01 -3.49
CA CYS A 2 2.59 6.82 -3.80
C CYS A 2 1.99 6.01 -4.96
N ALA A 3 2.56 6.12 -6.15
CA ALA A 3 2.00 5.58 -7.39
C ALA A 3 2.75 4.34 -7.88
N GLY A 4 3.84 3.95 -7.20
CA GLY A 4 4.66 2.80 -7.55
C GLY A 4 5.27 2.16 -6.32
N LEU A 5 5.45 0.85 -6.39
CA LEU A 5 6.14 0.02 -5.42
C LEU A 5 7.11 -0.89 -6.16
N LEU A 6 8.29 -1.07 -5.62
CA LEU A 6 9.26 -2.04 -6.09
C LEU A 6 9.33 -3.17 -5.06
N PHE A 7 9.13 -4.39 -5.52
CA PHE A 7 9.25 -5.60 -4.71
C PHE A 7 10.46 -6.41 -5.16
N ARG A 8 10.92 -7.30 -4.28
CA ARG A 8 11.92 -8.32 -4.58
C ARG A 8 11.37 -9.70 -4.23
N GLU A 9 11.41 -10.61 -5.18
CA GLU A 9 11.09 -12.03 -4.94
C GLU A 9 12.18 -12.68 -4.07
N SER A 10 11.77 -13.45 -3.06
CA SER A 10 12.71 -14.02 -2.09
C SER A 10 13.62 -15.12 -2.66
N LEU A 11 13.14 -15.89 -3.65
CA LEU A 11 13.83 -17.09 -4.12
C LEU A 11 14.92 -16.79 -5.15
N ASN A 12 14.62 -15.96 -6.15
CA ASN A 12 15.50 -15.65 -7.27
C ASN A 12 16.09 -14.22 -7.18
N LYS A 13 15.72 -13.44 -6.15
CA LYS A 13 16.09 -12.02 -5.97
C LYS A 13 15.64 -11.12 -7.13
N THR A 14 14.69 -11.55 -7.96
CA THR A 14 14.17 -10.75 -9.07
C THR A 14 13.34 -9.58 -8.53
N GLU A 15 13.61 -8.40 -9.05
CA GLU A 15 12.87 -7.19 -8.68
C GLU A 15 11.80 -6.87 -9.70
N PHE A 16 10.63 -6.44 -9.23
CA PHE A 16 9.53 -6.06 -10.11
C PHE A 16 8.76 -4.84 -9.60
N ASN A 17 8.37 -3.99 -10.53
CA ASN A 17 7.62 -2.77 -10.24
C ASN A 17 6.12 -3.00 -10.38
N VAL A 18 5.36 -2.52 -9.39
CA VAL A 18 3.90 -2.44 -9.42
C VAL A 18 3.50 -0.98 -9.40
N PHE A 19 2.64 -0.57 -10.33
CA PHE A 19 2.18 0.81 -10.44
C PHE A 19 0.68 0.89 -10.24
N PHE A 20 0.22 1.79 -9.36
CA PHE A 20 -1.20 1.95 -9.05
C PHE A 20 -2.08 2.22 -10.29
N PRO A 21 -1.67 3.05 -11.27
CA PRO A 21 -2.47 3.29 -12.47
C PRO A 21 -2.74 2.06 -13.34
N ARG A 22 -1.99 0.96 -13.14
CA ARG A 22 -2.28 -0.29 -13.84
C ARG A 22 -3.59 -0.87 -13.26
N PRO A 23 -4.60 -1.15 -14.10
CA PRO A 23 -5.83 -1.80 -13.65
C PRO A 23 -5.54 -3.11 -12.92
N TYR A 24 -6.30 -3.37 -11.85
CA TYR A 24 -6.16 -4.57 -11.02
C TYR A 24 -4.73 -4.86 -10.53
N ALA A 25 -3.87 -3.84 -10.38
CA ALA A 25 -2.51 -4.04 -9.91
C ALA A 25 -2.52 -4.76 -8.56
N LYS A 26 -1.70 -5.81 -8.44
CA LYS A 26 -1.60 -6.64 -7.23
C LYS A 26 -0.34 -6.33 -6.46
N ILE A 27 -0.45 -6.26 -5.15
CA ILE A 27 0.68 -6.01 -4.24
C ILE A 27 0.78 -7.13 -3.21
N HIS A 28 2.02 -7.44 -2.85
CA HIS A 28 2.31 -8.41 -1.80
C HIS A 28 2.11 -7.74 -0.44
N PHE A 29 1.57 -8.49 0.51
CA PHE A 29 1.47 -8.05 1.89
C PHE A 29 1.84 -9.17 2.85
N ILE A 30 2.18 -8.78 4.08
CA ILE A 30 2.38 -9.63 5.24
C ILE A 30 1.30 -9.24 6.24
N ASN A 31 0.54 -10.20 6.78
CA ASN A 31 -0.46 -9.92 7.79
C ASN A 31 0.17 -9.83 9.20
N GLU A 32 -0.65 -9.69 10.24
CA GLU A 32 -0.14 -9.59 11.61
C GLU A 32 0.50 -10.89 12.13
N THR A 33 0.10 -12.06 11.59
CA THR A 33 0.64 -13.38 11.94
C THR A 33 1.93 -13.71 11.20
N GLY A 34 2.30 -12.94 10.17
CA GLY A 34 3.51 -13.16 9.36
C GLY A 34 3.26 -13.89 8.05
N GLU A 35 2.01 -14.30 7.79
CA GLU A 35 1.65 -14.93 6.52
C GLU A 35 1.76 -13.92 5.37
N LYS A 36 2.31 -14.40 4.25
CA LYS A 36 2.48 -13.65 3.02
C LYS A 36 1.37 -13.99 2.04
N ASP A 37 0.82 -12.97 1.40
CA ASP A 37 -0.28 -13.13 0.45
C ASP A 37 -0.36 -11.91 -0.47
N ILE A 38 -1.29 -11.91 -1.41
CA ILE A 38 -1.45 -10.91 -2.47
C ILE A 38 -2.85 -10.31 -2.41
N ALA A 39 -2.96 -9.00 -2.62
CA ALA A 39 -4.22 -8.27 -2.72
C ALA A 39 -4.20 -7.30 -3.91
N LEU A 40 -5.37 -6.92 -4.40
CA LEU A 40 -5.50 -5.78 -5.30
C LEU A 40 -5.06 -4.51 -4.56
N TRP A 41 -4.32 -3.64 -5.22
CA TRP A 41 -3.98 -2.33 -4.69
C TRP A 41 -5.10 -1.35 -5.00
N GLY A 42 -6.05 -1.19 -4.08
CA GLY A 42 -7.17 -0.27 -4.22
C GLY A 42 -8.04 -0.52 -5.45
N LEU A 43 -8.91 0.45 -5.73
CA LEU A 43 -9.78 0.50 -6.90
C LEU A 43 -9.58 1.81 -7.66
N ARG A 44 -9.75 1.82 -8.98
CA ARG A 44 -9.51 3.00 -9.83
C ARG A 44 -10.78 3.66 -10.36
N ASN A 45 -11.85 2.90 -10.53
CA ASN A 45 -13.09 3.39 -11.14
C ASN A 45 -14.29 2.50 -10.76
N GLU A 46 -15.49 2.98 -11.11
CA GLU A 46 -16.75 2.25 -10.86
C GLU A 46 -16.80 0.93 -11.63
N LYS A 47 -16.20 0.85 -12.82
CA LYS A 47 -16.14 -0.40 -13.59
C LYS A 47 -15.44 -1.52 -12.82
N GLU A 48 -14.28 -1.27 -12.21
CA GLU A 48 -13.60 -2.28 -11.37
C GLU A 48 -14.48 -2.69 -10.18
N LYS A 49 -15.18 -1.73 -9.57
CA LYS A 49 -16.05 -1.96 -8.42
C LYS A 49 -17.25 -2.86 -8.80
N GLU A 50 -17.88 -2.59 -9.93
CA GLU A 50 -18.98 -3.38 -10.49
C GLU A 50 -18.54 -4.79 -10.88
N GLU A 51 -17.43 -4.93 -11.61
CA GLU A 51 -16.91 -6.22 -12.06
C GLU A 51 -16.50 -7.12 -10.90
N LEU A 52 -15.84 -6.55 -9.89
CA LEU A 52 -15.43 -7.26 -8.68
C LEU A 52 -16.60 -7.46 -7.71
N LYS A 53 -17.76 -6.84 -7.96
CA LYS A 53 -18.95 -6.85 -7.10
C LYS A 53 -18.62 -6.44 -5.67
N VAL A 54 -17.83 -5.39 -5.49
CA VAL A 54 -17.45 -4.85 -4.17
C VAL A 54 -18.08 -3.47 -3.97
N ASP A 55 -18.32 -3.07 -2.72
CA ASP A 55 -18.71 -1.70 -2.36
C ASP A 55 -17.63 -1.05 -1.50
N LEU A 56 -16.49 -0.77 -2.13
CA LEU A 56 -15.31 -0.23 -1.47
C LEU A 56 -14.89 1.13 -2.07
N PRO A 57 -14.10 1.94 -1.35
CA PRO A 57 -13.64 3.23 -1.85
C PRO A 57 -12.80 3.10 -3.13
N ILE A 58 -13.06 3.98 -4.10
CA ILE A 58 -12.27 4.13 -5.32
C ILE A 58 -11.05 5.00 -5.03
N THR A 59 -9.99 4.35 -4.58
CA THR A 59 -8.69 4.96 -4.26
C THR A 59 -7.64 3.85 -4.05
N GLY A 60 -6.35 4.19 -4.13
CA GLY A 60 -5.25 3.34 -3.70
C GLY A 60 -4.83 3.52 -2.24
N TRP A 61 -5.41 4.50 -1.54
CA TRP A 61 -4.86 5.00 -0.28
C TRP A 61 -5.92 5.33 0.77
N ALA A 62 -5.53 5.17 2.04
CA ALA A 62 -6.31 5.52 3.22
C ALA A 62 -5.58 6.58 4.03
N LYS A 63 -6.16 7.77 4.19
CA LYS A 63 -5.59 8.83 5.04
C LYS A 63 -5.65 8.42 6.51
N ILE A 64 -4.54 8.51 7.25
CA ILE A 64 -4.49 8.16 8.68
C ILE A 64 -5.53 8.93 9.51
N GLU A 65 -5.85 10.17 9.11
CA GLU A 65 -6.87 11.00 9.73
C GLU A 65 -8.27 10.42 9.52
N SER A 66 -8.58 9.91 8.31
CA SER A 66 -9.84 9.23 8.01
C SER A 66 -9.97 7.90 8.75
N ILE A 67 -8.85 7.19 8.95
CA ILE A 67 -8.81 5.94 9.74
C ILE A 67 -9.11 6.24 11.21
N LYS A 68 -8.43 7.24 11.79
CA LYS A 68 -8.64 7.65 13.19
C LYS A 68 -10.06 8.14 13.47
N LYS A 69 -10.72 8.75 12.49
CA LYS A 69 -12.14 9.15 12.57
C LYS A 69 -13.13 8.00 12.41
N GLY A 70 -12.66 6.77 12.19
CA GLY A 70 -13.50 5.57 12.07
C GLY A 70 -14.20 5.39 10.73
N TYR A 71 -13.90 6.22 9.70
CA TYR A 71 -14.57 6.12 8.40
C TYR A 71 -14.33 4.79 7.67
N TRP A 72 -13.25 4.10 8.04
CA TRP A 72 -12.91 2.79 7.50
C TRP A 72 -13.54 1.62 8.26
N ASN A 73 -14.06 1.83 9.48
CA ASN A 73 -14.52 0.75 10.36
C ASN A 73 -15.64 -0.09 9.74
N LYS A 74 -16.52 0.55 8.95
CA LYS A 74 -17.61 -0.12 8.23
C LYS A 74 -17.14 -1.19 7.24
N PHE A 75 -15.88 -1.16 6.84
CA PHE A 75 -15.27 -2.14 5.93
C PHE A 75 -14.53 -3.27 6.67
N ASN A 76 -14.54 -3.27 8.00
CA ASN A 76 -13.79 -4.20 8.85
C ASN A 76 -12.32 -4.40 8.40
N PRO A 77 -11.53 -3.32 8.30
CA PRO A 77 -10.20 -3.39 7.73
C PRO A 77 -9.21 -4.08 8.68
N GLN A 78 -8.31 -4.88 8.12
CA GLN A 78 -7.18 -5.48 8.82
C GLN A 78 -5.91 -4.69 8.49
N LYS A 79 -5.08 -4.37 9.49
CA LYS A 79 -3.78 -3.75 9.25
C LYS A 79 -2.81 -4.79 8.68
N VAL A 80 -2.12 -4.45 7.60
CA VAL A 80 -1.11 -5.30 6.96
C VAL A 80 0.15 -4.49 6.61
N TYR A 81 1.22 -5.21 6.29
CA TYR A 81 2.55 -4.66 6.05
C TYR A 81 2.95 -4.97 4.60
N ILE A 82 3.36 -3.96 3.84
CA ILE A 82 3.80 -4.12 2.46
C ILE A 82 5.33 -4.19 2.44
N PRO A 83 5.94 -5.34 2.08
CA PRO A 83 7.38 -5.55 2.08
C PRO A 83 8.02 -5.05 0.77
N ALA A 84 7.72 -3.81 0.39
CA ALA A 84 8.36 -3.19 -0.75
C ALA A 84 9.82 -2.80 -0.39
N ILE A 85 10.71 -2.81 -1.36
CA ILE A 85 12.08 -2.29 -1.21
C ILE A 85 12.16 -0.79 -1.51
N LYS A 86 11.30 -0.30 -2.40
CA LYS A 86 11.17 1.12 -2.72
C LYS A 86 9.72 1.50 -2.95
N PHE A 87 9.38 2.76 -2.71
CA PHE A 87 8.13 3.36 -3.15
C PHE A 87 8.38 4.61 -3.99
N MET A 88 7.41 4.93 -4.84
CA MET A 88 7.52 6.02 -5.80
C MET A 88 6.47 7.08 -5.53
N GLU A 89 6.89 8.31 -5.28
CA GLU A 89 6.02 9.49 -5.30
C GLU A 89 6.14 10.21 -6.66
N LYS A 90 5.03 10.80 -7.11
CA LYS A 90 5.03 11.73 -8.24
C LYS A 90 4.91 13.15 -7.71
N ASP A 91 5.76 14.04 -8.19
CA ASP A 91 5.64 15.46 -7.89
C ASP A 91 4.56 16.15 -8.74
N SER A 92 4.37 17.45 -8.51
CA SER A 92 3.42 18.30 -9.26
C SER A 92 3.72 18.37 -10.76
N GLN A 93 4.96 18.11 -11.18
CA GLN A 93 5.38 18.04 -12.58
C GLN A 93 5.29 16.61 -13.14
N LYS A 94 4.69 15.68 -12.41
CA LYS A 94 4.57 14.24 -12.73
C LYS A 94 5.91 13.49 -12.80
N LYS A 95 7.01 14.09 -12.33
CA LYS A 95 8.30 13.41 -12.24
C LYS A 95 8.27 12.41 -11.09
N SER A 96 8.86 11.24 -11.35
CA SER A 96 8.86 10.12 -10.41
C SER A 96 10.10 10.18 -9.51
N HIS A 97 9.88 10.06 -8.20
CA HIS A 97 10.91 10.02 -7.18
C HIS A 97 10.80 8.73 -6.39
N TRP A 98 11.84 7.91 -6.43
CA TRP A 98 11.90 6.63 -5.73
C TRP A 98 12.63 6.77 -4.40
N PHE A 99 12.05 6.21 -3.35
CA PHE A 99 12.58 6.22 -1.99
C PHE A 99 12.79 4.80 -1.51
N GLU A 100 13.98 4.55 -0.95
CA GLU A 100 14.33 3.24 -0.40
C GLU A 100 13.72 3.06 0.99
N LEU A 101 13.28 1.82 1.25
CA LEU A 101 12.93 1.34 2.58
C LEU A 101 14.11 0.54 3.12
N LYS A 102 14.37 0.66 4.42
CA LYS A 102 15.35 -0.20 5.08
C LYS A 102 14.82 -1.64 5.17
N ASP A 103 15.70 -2.62 5.33
CA ASP A 103 15.34 -4.05 5.36
C ASP A 103 14.29 -4.42 6.42
N ASN A 104 14.17 -3.63 7.50
CA ASN A 104 13.20 -3.84 8.58
C ASN A 104 12.00 -2.87 8.54
N GLU A 105 11.89 -2.07 7.47
CA GLU A 105 10.81 -1.11 7.25
C GLU A 105 9.74 -1.68 6.32
N PHE A 106 8.50 -1.35 6.64
CA PHE A 106 7.33 -1.76 5.87
C PHE A 106 6.42 -0.56 5.68
N ILE A 107 5.73 -0.52 4.55
CA ILE A 107 4.62 0.41 4.36
C ILE A 107 3.37 -0.19 5.00
N LEU A 108 2.68 0.58 5.83
CA LEU A 108 1.41 0.17 6.41
C LEU A 108 0.27 0.32 5.40
N ALA A 109 -0.61 -0.67 5.37
CA ALA A 109 -1.82 -0.67 4.55
C ALA A 109 -3.02 -1.22 5.35
N LEU A 110 -4.23 -0.90 4.87
CA LEU A 110 -5.47 -1.55 5.27
C LEU A 110 -5.84 -2.60 4.24
N LEU A 111 -5.99 -3.84 4.65
CA LEU A 111 -6.58 -4.93 3.88
C LEU A 111 -8.08 -4.98 4.19
N VAL A 112 -8.91 -4.91 3.16
CA VAL A 112 -10.34 -5.17 3.25
C VAL A 112 -10.67 -6.42 2.45
N LYS A 113 -11.54 -7.26 3.00
CA LYS A 113 -12.03 -8.48 2.35
C LYS A 113 -13.53 -8.35 2.12
N GLN A 114 -13.98 -8.47 0.88
CA GLN A 114 -15.39 -8.46 0.53
C GLN A 114 -15.61 -9.39 -0.66
N ASN A 115 -16.61 -10.27 -0.59
CA ASN A 115 -16.96 -11.21 -1.66
C ASN A 115 -15.75 -12.01 -2.19
N ASN A 116 -14.91 -12.51 -1.27
CA ASN A 116 -13.65 -13.22 -1.55
C ASN A 116 -12.57 -12.39 -2.27
N ILE A 117 -12.78 -11.09 -2.48
CA ILE A 117 -11.79 -10.17 -3.02
C ILE A 117 -11.02 -9.51 -1.88
N LYS A 118 -9.69 -9.49 -2.01
CA LYS A 118 -8.76 -8.81 -1.10
C LYS A 118 -8.32 -7.50 -1.75
N VAL A 119 -8.59 -6.37 -1.08
CA VAL A 119 -8.19 -5.05 -1.55
C VAL A 119 -7.37 -4.35 -0.46
N CYS A 120 -6.15 -3.94 -0.80
CA CYS A 120 -5.24 -3.21 0.06
C CYS A 120 -5.22 -1.72 -0.28
N TYR A 121 -5.29 -0.88 0.74
CA TYR A 121 -5.20 0.58 0.66
C TYR A 121 -4.00 1.06 1.46
N ILE A 122 -3.03 1.70 0.79
CA ILE A 122 -1.82 2.19 1.46
C ILE A 122 -2.18 3.31 2.44
N ILE A 123 -1.72 3.21 3.68
CA ILE A 123 -1.96 4.25 4.67
C ILE A 123 -1.03 5.42 4.38
N THR A 124 -1.59 6.63 4.33
CA THR A 124 -0.83 7.86 4.14
C THR A 124 -0.97 8.80 5.33
N LYS A 125 0.08 9.59 5.57
CA LYS A 125 0.14 10.69 6.55
C LYS A 125 0.58 11.99 5.84
N PRO A 126 0.50 13.16 6.49
CA PRO A 126 1.10 14.38 5.96
C PRO A 126 2.59 14.17 5.68
N ALA A 127 3.09 14.73 4.58
CA ALA A 127 4.48 14.58 4.22
C ALA A 127 5.42 15.28 5.23
N PRO A 128 6.58 14.67 5.54
CA PRO A 128 7.65 15.36 6.27
C PRO A 128 8.06 16.64 5.54
N GLU A 129 8.47 17.68 6.27
CA GLU A 129 8.79 19.00 5.70
C GLU A 129 9.74 18.91 4.50
N LYS A 130 10.82 18.12 4.66
CA LYS A 130 11.82 17.88 3.60
C LYS A 130 11.29 17.24 2.32
N TYR A 131 10.07 16.68 2.31
CA TYR A 131 9.46 16.03 1.14
C TYR A 131 8.17 16.68 0.68
N LYS A 132 7.70 17.74 1.35
CA LYS A 132 6.47 18.46 0.96
C LYS A 132 6.54 19.06 -0.45
N PHE A 133 7.74 19.37 -0.94
CA PHE A 133 7.95 19.86 -2.30
C PHE A 133 7.56 18.82 -3.37
N ILE A 134 7.52 17.54 -3.03
CA ILE A 134 7.09 16.45 -3.91
C ILE A 134 5.58 16.28 -3.82
N HIS A 135 5.05 16.06 -2.62
CA HIS A 135 3.62 15.87 -2.40
C HIS A 135 3.24 16.21 -0.96
N ASP A 136 1.99 16.59 -0.72
CA ASP A 136 1.46 16.87 0.62
C ASP A 136 1.25 15.61 1.48
N ARG A 137 1.34 14.42 0.87
CA ARG A 137 1.10 13.12 1.52
C ARG A 137 2.32 12.22 1.36
N TRP A 138 2.48 11.33 2.33
CA TRP A 138 3.56 10.35 2.38
C TRP A 138 3.03 9.02 2.88
N VAL A 139 3.66 7.93 2.44
CA VAL A 139 3.35 6.59 2.94
C VAL A 139 3.66 6.50 4.44
N LEU A 140 2.82 5.79 5.19
CA LEU A 140 3.08 5.51 6.58
C LEU A 140 4.04 4.32 6.68
N ILE A 141 5.29 4.59 7.04
CA ILE A 141 6.33 3.58 7.25
C ILE A 141 6.36 3.19 8.71
N THR A 142 6.51 1.89 8.99
CA THR A 142 6.79 1.34 10.31
C THR A 142 8.04 0.48 10.24
N SER A 143 8.80 0.41 11.32
CA SER A 143 9.80 -0.64 11.50
C SER A 143 9.20 -1.77 12.32
N LYS A 144 9.51 -3.02 11.99
CA LYS A 144 9.11 -4.18 12.81
C LYS A 144 10.33 -5.03 13.11
N THR A 145 10.83 -4.94 14.34
CA THR A 145 12.01 -5.71 14.81
C THR A 145 11.72 -7.21 14.99
N ALA A 146 10.43 -7.61 15.00
CA ALA A 146 9.99 -8.91 15.52
C ALA A 146 9.86 -10.06 14.49
N PHE A 147 9.94 -9.81 13.18
CA PHE A 147 9.76 -10.87 12.17
C PHE A 147 11.06 -11.54 11.70
N LEU A 148 12.23 -11.02 12.10
CA LEU A 148 13.53 -11.48 11.61
C LEU A 148 14.18 -12.58 12.48
N LYS A 149 13.41 -13.29 13.31
CA LYS A 149 13.94 -14.42 14.08
C LYS A 149 13.79 -15.78 13.40
N GLU A 150 13.07 -15.89 12.28
CA GLU A 150 12.83 -17.17 11.61
C GLU A 150 12.89 -17.07 10.08
N LEU A 151 13.99 -16.53 9.56
CA LEU A 151 14.48 -16.80 8.20
C LEU A 151 15.96 -17.14 8.26
#